data_AF-R7RN35-F1
#
_entry.id   AF-R7RN35-F1
#
_cell.length_a   1.000
_cell.length_b   1.000
_cell.length_c   1.000
_cell.angle_alpha   90.00
_cell.angle_beta   90.00
_cell.angle_gamma   90.00
#
_symmetry.space_group_name_H-M   'P 1'
#
loop_
_entity.id
_entity.type
_entity.pdbx_description
1 polymer ?
#
loop_
_entity_poly.entity_id
_entity_poly.type
_entity_poly.pdbx_seq_one_letter_code
_entity_poly.pdbx_strand_id
1 'polypeptide(L)'
;MSKFANDVKELLEYVGGKENIAAVSHCATRMRFVLNDPKKADVKKIDAMKVVKGTFTQAGQFQVIIGNEVPVFYNEFVRYAGIEGVSKEEAKKAARQNMSLLQRLISHLGEIFAPLIPAIVVGGLILGFRT
;
A
#
# COMPACT_ATOMS: atom_id res chain seq x y z
N MET A 1 26.80 -0.48 -8.65
CA MET A 1 26.01 0.76 -8.48
C MET A 1 24.56 0.35 -8.38
N SER A 2 23.84 0.76 -7.33
CA SER A 2 22.41 0.44 -7.20
C SER A 2 21.63 1.12 -8.32
N LYS A 3 20.79 0.35 -9.03
CA LYS A 3 20.14 0.79 -10.28
C LYS A 3 19.16 1.95 -10.02
N PHE A 4 18.66 2.07 -8.80
CA PHE A 4 17.68 3.08 -8.39
C PHE A 4 18.17 3.91 -7.19
N ALA A 5 19.48 3.97 -6.98
CA ALA A 5 20.07 4.57 -5.78
C ALA A 5 19.65 6.02 -5.55
N ASN A 6 19.51 6.81 -6.62
CA ASN A 6 19.10 8.22 -6.54
C ASN A 6 17.57 8.34 -6.44
N ASP A 7 16.84 7.59 -7.27
CA ASP A 7 15.37 7.58 -7.25
C ASP A 7 14.81 7.21 -5.88
N VAL A 8 15.46 6.27 -5.18
CA VAL A 8 15.08 5.87 -3.82
C VAL A 8 15.23 7.03 -2.82
N LYS A 9 16.28 7.86 -2.94
CA LYS A 9 16.47 9.02 -2.06
C LYS A 9 15.42 10.08 -2.32
N GLU A 10 15.24 10.41 -3.61
CA GLU A 10 14.26 11.38 -4.05
C GLU A 10 12.85 10.96 -3.61
N LEU A 11 12.50 9.69 -3.79
CA LEU A 11 11.20 9.18 -3.34
C LEU A 11 11.04 9.34 -1.83
N LEU A 12 12.07 9.01 -1.04
CA LEU A 12 12.04 9.15 0.43
C LEU A 12 11.86 10.62 0.85
N GLU A 13 12.53 11.55 0.19
CA GLU A 13 12.37 12.98 0.46
C GLU A 13 10.97 13.48 0.07
N TYR A 14 10.49 13.09 -1.13
CA TYR A 14 9.20 13.54 -1.64
C TYR A 14 8.01 12.94 -0.87
N VAL A 15 8.15 11.77 -0.24
CA VAL A 15 7.11 11.23 0.65
C VAL A 15 7.13 11.88 2.05
N GLY A 16 8.02 12.84 2.31
CA GLY A 16 8.09 13.57 3.58
C GLY A 16 9.06 12.93 4.60
N GLY A 17 9.97 12.07 4.15
CA GLY A 17 10.99 11.43 4.97
C GLY A 17 10.54 10.15 5.66
N LYS A 18 11.49 9.46 6.30
CA LYS A 18 11.26 8.20 7.01
C LYS A 18 10.21 8.32 8.13
N GLU A 19 10.19 9.48 8.79
CA GLU A 19 9.26 9.81 9.87
C GLU A 19 7.81 9.93 9.40
N ASN A 20 7.59 10.20 8.11
CA ASN A 20 6.26 10.25 7.54
C ASN A 20 5.75 8.88 7.09
N ILE A 21 6.61 7.86 7.04
CA ILE A 21 6.23 6.51 6.61
C ILE A 21 5.88 5.69 7.85
N ALA A 22 4.59 5.42 8.03
CA ALA A 22 4.12 4.54 9.09
C ALA A 22 4.34 3.06 8.74
N ALA A 23 4.14 2.72 7.46
CA ALA A 23 4.47 1.41 6.93
C ALA A 23 4.65 1.43 5.42
N VAL A 24 5.44 0.50 4.91
CA VAL A 24 5.66 0.30 3.48
C VAL A 24 5.47 -1.16 3.13
N SER A 25 4.80 -1.43 2.01
CA SER A 25 4.64 -2.77 1.45
C SER A 25 4.69 -2.70 -0.07
N HIS A 26 4.81 -3.85 -0.73
CA HIS A 26 4.83 -3.92 -2.19
C HIS A 26 4.00 -5.10 -2.71
N CYS A 27 3.54 -4.98 -3.95
CA CYS A 27 3.02 -6.08 -4.75
C CYS A 27 3.92 -6.28 -5.98
N ALA A 28 3.44 -6.98 -7.02
CA ALA A 28 4.22 -7.23 -8.22
C ALA A 28 4.59 -5.94 -8.99
N THR A 29 3.72 -4.92 -8.98
CA THR A 29 3.88 -3.73 -9.84
C THR A 29 3.76 -2.40 -9.12
N ARG A 30 3.39 -2.39 -7.83
CA ARG A 30 3.14 -1.17 -7.05
C ARG A 30 3.75 -1.26 -5.66
N MET A 31 4.26 -0.13 -5.18
CA MET A 31 4.55 0.08 -3.77
C MET A 31 3.36 0.75 -3.08
N ARG A 32 3.12 0.40 -1.83
CA ARG A 32 2.04 0.91 -1.00
C ARG A 32 2.66 1.49 0.26
N PHE A 33 2.45 2.77 0.47
CA PHE A 33 2.86 3.52 1.63
C PHE A 33 1.64 3.82 2.48
N VAL A 34 1.77 3.58 3.77
CA VAL A 34 0.91 4.13 4.79
C VAL A 34 1.66 5.32 5.36
N LEU A 35 1.15 6.52 5.08
CA LEU A 35 1.79 7.76 5.52
C LEU A 35 1.13 8.26 6.82
N ASN A 36 1.92 8.82 7.73
CA ASN A 36 1.41 9.48 8.93
C ASN A 36 0.66 10.77 8.55
N ASP A 37 1.23 11.55 7.62
CA ASP A 37 0.61 12.73 7.05
C ASP A 37 0.67 12.70 5.51
N PRO A 38 -0.46 12.39 4.83
CA PRO A 38 -0.53 12.39 3.37
C PRO A 38 -0.24 13.76 2.74
N LYS A 39 -0.41 14.87 3.46
CA LYS A 39 -0.19 16.22 2.91
C LYS A 39 1.30 16.56 2.76
N LYS A 40 2.18 15.85 3.49
CA LYS A 40 3.64 16.00 3.36
C LYS A 40 4.19 15.31 2.10
N ALA A 41 3.41 14.45 1.44
CA ALA A 41 3.82 13.80 0.21
C ALA A 41 3.64 14.73 -1.00
N ASP A 42 4.73 15.03 -1.70
CA ASP A 42 4.74 15.83 -2.92
C ASP A 42 4.42 14.96 -4.14
N VAL A 43 3.13 14.69 -4.32
CA VAL A 43 2.61 13.82 -5.39
C VAL A 43 3.09 14.27 -6.77
N LYS A 44 3.21 15.58 -7.01
CA LYS A 44 3.65 16.11 -8.32
C LYS A 44 5.09 15.76 -8.61
N LYS A 45 5.98 15.85 -7.62
CA LYS A 45 7.39 15.47 -7.79
C LYS A 45 7.54 13.97 -7.94
N ILE A 46 6.78 13.18 -7.19
CA ILE A 46 6.80 11.72 -7.29
C ILE A 46 6.34 11.26 -8.68
N ASP A 47 5.28 11.85 -9.22
CA ASP A 47 4.75 11.51 -10.55
C ASP A 47 5.71 11.93 -11.68
N ALA A 48 6.51 12.98 -11.47
CA ALA A 48 7.52 13.44 -12.44
C ALA A 48 8.79 12.56 -12.49
N MET A 49 8.97 11.62 -11.56
CA MET A 49 10.12 10.73 -11.56
C MET A 49 10.04 9.74 -12.72
N LYS A 50 11.15 9.52 -13.44
CA LYS A 50 11.20 8.60 -14.59
C LYS A 50 10.82 7.16 -14.25
N VAL A 51 11.09 6.74 -13.02
CA VAL A 51 10.80 5.38 -12.53
C VAL A 51 9.31 5.20 -12.19
N VAL A 52 8.58 6.30 -11.96
CA VAL A 52 7.18 6.28 -11.55
C VAL A 52 6.30 6.38 -12.79
N LYS A 53 5.38 5.43 -12.92
CA LYS A 53 4.38 5.38 -14.00
C LYS A 53 3.05 6.00 -13.58
N GLY A 54 2.90 6.32 -12.29
CA GLY A 54 1.73 6.97 -11.74
C GLY A 54 1.63 6.81 -10.23
N THR A 55 0.85 7.69 -9.61
CA THR A 55 0.56 7.68 -8.18
C THR A 55 -0.95 7.62 -7.92
N PHE A 56 -1.36 6.96 -6.84
CA PHE A 56 -2.78 6.84 -6.48
C PHE A 56 -2.97 6.80 -4.98
N THR A 57 -3.96 7.54 -4.45
CA THR A 57 -4.31 7.48 -3.02
C THR A 57 -5.65 6.80 -2.88
N GLN A 58 -5.69 5.65 -2.20
CA GLN A 58 -6.93 4.91 -1.98
C GLN A 58 -6.92 4.25 -0.60
N ALA A 59 -8.06 4.32 0.09
CA ALA A 59 -8.28 3.66 1.39
C ALA A 59 -7.20 3.99 2.44
N GLY A 60 -6.74 5.25 2.48
CA GLY A 60 -5.71 5.71 3.42
C GLY A 60 -4.29 5.25 3.09
N GLN A 61 -4.06 4.67 1.90
CA GLN A 61 -2.74 4.25 1.42
C GLN A 61 -2.34 5.05 0.20
N PHE A 62 -1.12 5.58 0.21
CA PHE A 62 -0.48 6.21 -0.94
C PHE A 62 0.24 5.14 -1.76
N GLN A 63 -0.10 4.98 -3.02
CA GLN A 63 0.42 3.94 -3.90
C GLN A 63 1.25 4.56 -5.02
N VAL A 64 2.41 3.97 -5.28
CA VAL A 64 3.32 4.38 -6.34
C VAL A 64 3.51 3.22 -7.30
N ILE A 65 3.22 3.44 -8.57
CA ILE A 65 3.34 2.44 -9.63
C ILE A 65 4.72 2.58 -10.25
N ILE A 66 5.57 1.55 -10.10
CA ILE A 66 6.91 1.52 -10.71
C ILE A 66 6.94 0.49 -11.85
N GLY A 67 6.21 -0.62 -11.71
CA GLY A 67 6.18 -1.73 -12.68
C GLY A 67 6.93 -2.97 -12.18
N ASN A 68 7.41 -3.81 -13.10
CA ASN A 68 7.98 -5.13 -12.77
C ASN A 68 9.24 -5.06 -11.90
N GLU A 69 9.88 -3.90 -11.81
CA GLU A 69 11.10 -3.68 -11.02
C GLU A 69 10.82 -3.29 -9.56
N VAL A 70 9.54 -3.22 -9.15
CA VAL A 70 9.13 -2.91 -7.77
C VAL A 70 9.86 -3.75 -6.71
N PRO A 71 10.05 -5.08 -6.86
CA PRO A 71 10.72 -5.86 -5.81
C PRO A 71 12.17 -5.41 -5.58
N VAL A 72 12.87 -5.06 -6.66
CA VAL A 72 14.26 -4.57 -6.59
C VAL A 72 14.29 -3.18 -5.99
N PHE A 73 13.41 -2.28 -6.46
CA PHE A 73 13.29 -0.93 -5.93
C PHE A 73 12.94 -0.92 -4.44
N TYR A 74 11.99 -1.76 -4.02
CA TYR A 74 11.58 -1.88 -2.62
C TYR A 74 12.74 -2.30 -1.72
N ASN A 75 13.54 -3.29 -2.14
CA ASN A 75 14.69 -3.74 -1.37
C ASN A 75 15.75 -2.64 -1.22
N GLU A 76 16.01 -1.86 -2.28
CA GLU A 76 16.90 -0.70 -2.20
C GLU A 76 16.29 0.40 -1.31
N PHE A 77 14.99 0.64 -1.41
CA PHE A 77 14.26 1.62 -0.61
C PHE A 77 14.32 1.32 0.87
N VAL A 78 14.05 0.07 1.27
CA VAL A 78 14.12 -0.38 2.67
C VAL A 78 15.55 -0.27 3.21
N ARG A 79 16.57 -0.68 2.43
CA ARG A 79 17.98 -0.52 2.84
C ARG A 79 18.38 0.93 3.02
N TYR A 80 17.94 1.83 2.13
CA TYR A 80 18.30 3.24 2.18
C TYR A 80 17.56 4.01 3.27
N ALA A 81 16.24 3.81 3.38
CA ALA A 81 15.40 4.51 4.34
C ALA A 81 15.70 4.08 5.79
N GLY A 82 16.39 2.96 5.99
CA GLY A 82 16.67 2.39 7.32
C GLY A 82 15.39 2.02 8.06
N ILE A 83 14.30 1.82 7.32
CA ILE A 83 13.02 1.37 7.85
C ILE A 83 13.13 -0.15 7.89
N GLU A 84 13.44 -0.71 9.05
CA GLU A 84 13.27 -2.16 9.24
C GLU A 84 11.83 -2.50 8.89
N GLY A 85 11.63 -3.53 8.06
CA GLY A 85 10.32 -3.90 7.53
C GLY A 85 9.32 -4.04 8.66
N VAL A 86 8.45 -3.04 8.82
CA VAL A 86 7.50 -2.96 9.93
C VAL A 86 6.57 -4.17 9.86
N SER A 87 6.27 -4.78 11.00
CA SER A 87 5.44 -5.98 11.04
C SER A 87 4.09 -5.73 10.35
N LYS A 88 3.54 -6.76 9.69
CA LYS A 88 2.22 -6.67 9.01
C LYS A 88 1.13 -6.12 9.93
N GLU A 89 1.23 -6.33 11.24
CA GLU A 89 0.30 -5.80 12.23
C GLU A 89 0.42 -4.29 12.45
N GLU A 90 1.63 -3.74 12.45
CA GLU A 90 1.88 -2.31 12.60
C GLU A 90 1.45 -1.56 11.34
N ALA A 91 1.70 -2.13 10.16
CA ALA A 91 1.18 -1.63 8.89
C ALA A 91 -0.35 -1.59 8.86
N LYS A 92 -1.02 -2.62 9.42
CA LYS A 92 -2.48 -2.70 9.48
C LYS A 92 -3.06 -1.68 10.48
N LYS A 93 -2.40 -1.44 11.61
CA LYS A 93 -2.78 -0.40 12.59
C LYS A 93 -2.66 1.01 12.02
N ALA A 94 -1.54 1.33 11.38
CA ALA A 94 -1.33 2.64 10.76
C ALA A 94 -2.30 2.89 9.59
N ALA A 95 -2.59 1.85 8.78
CA ALA A 95 -3.55 1.96 7.69
C ALA A 95 -4.98 2.19 8.21
N ARG A 96 -5.38 1.51 9.30
CA ARG A 96 -6.64 1.78 9.98
C ARG A 96 -6.67 3.21 10.51
N GLN A 97 -5.57 3.75 11.03
CA GLN A 97 -5.51 5.14 11.51
C GLN A 97 -5.94 6.17 10.46
N ASN A 98 -5.54 5.98 9.20
CA ASN A 98 -5.89 6.87 8.08
C ASN A 98 -7.24 6.58 7.40
N MET A 99 -7.96 5.53 7.79
CA MET A 99 -9.30 5.24 7.26
C MET A 99 -10.37 6.05 7.98
N SER A 100 -11.33 6.58 7.23
CA SER A 100 -12.52 7.23 7.80
C SER A 100 -13.31 6.24 8.67
N LEU A 101 -14.05 6.75 9.66
CA LEU A 101 -14.84 5.93 10.60
C LEU A 101 -15.79 4.97 9.86
N LEU A 102 -16.41 5.43 8.78
CA LEU A 102 -17.28 4.61 7.93
C LEU A 102 -16.51 3.49 7.21
N GLN A 103 -15.32 3.78 6.66
CA GLN A 103 -14.47 2.78 6.02
C GLN A 103 -13.96 1.72 6.99
N ARG A 104 -13.67 2.10 8.24
CA ARG A 104 -13.32 1.13 9.29
C ARG A 104 -14.47 0.20 9.60
N LEU A 105 -15.69 0.74 9.71
CA LEU A 105 -16.90 -0.04 9.99
C LEU A 105 -17.19 -1.04 8.86
N ILE A 106 -17.09 -0.60 7.61
CA ILE A 106 -17.26 -1.46 6.42
C ILE A 106 -16.15 -2.52 6.35
N SER A 107 -14.91 -2.15 6.66
CA SER A 107 -13.78 -3.10 6.66
C SER A 107 -13.95 -4.16 7.76
N HIS A 108 -14.44 -3.78 8.93
CA HIS A 108 -14.79 -4.72 10.01
C HIS A 108 -15.92 -5.66 9.60
N LEU A 109 -16.97 -5.16 8.93
CA LEU A 109 -18.01 -6.01 8.35
C LEU A 109 -17.41 -6.99 7.34
N GLY A 110 -16.57 -6.50 6.42
CA GLY A 110 -15.93 -7.32 5.40
C GLY A 110 -15.07 -8.45 5.99
N GLU A 111 -14.36 -8.19 7.09
CA GLU A 111 -13.57 -9.21 7.79
C GLU A 111 -14.45 -10.31 8.44
N ILE A 112 -15.69 -9.99 8.84
CA ILE A 112 -16.67 -10.96 9.35
C ILE A 112 -17.28 -11.80 8.22
N PHE A 113 -17.58 -11.16 7.08
CA PHE A 113 -18.26 -11.81 5.97
C PHE A 113 -17.33 -12.57 5.03
N ALA A 114 -16.06 -12.18 4.88
CA ALA A 114 -15.12 -12.85 3.97
C ALA A 114 -15.00 -14.37 4.17
N PRO A 115 -14.96 -14.91 5.42
CA PRO A 115 -14.99 -16.35 5.66
C PRO A 115 -16.33 -17.01 5.33
N LEU A 116 -17.43 -16.25 5.30
CA LEU A 116 -18.80 -16.73 5.03
C LEU A 116 -19.13 -16.77 3.53
N ILE A 117 -18.42 -15.99 2.69
CA ILE A 117 -18.64 -15.92 1.24
C ILE A 117 -18.62 -17.32 0.58
N PRO A 118 -17.62 -18.21 0.83
CA PRO A 118 -17.58 -19.51 0.19
C PRO A 118 -18.81 -20.38 0.51
N ALA A 119 -19.29 -20.35 1.76
CA ALA A 119 -20.46 -21.11 2.18
C ALA A 119 -21.75 -20.61 1.49
N ILE A 120 -21.90 -19.29 1.37
CA ILE A 120 -23.04 -18.66 0.69
C ILE A 120 -23.02 -18.97 -0.82
N VAL A 121 -21.84 -18.89 -1.46
CA VAL A 121 -21.66 -19.19 -2.89
C VAL A 121 -21.98 -20.66 -3.18
N VAL A 122 -21.49 -21.60 -2.36
CA VAL A 122 -21.81 -23.03 -2.51
C VAL A 122 -23.31 -23.29 -2.33
N GLY A 123 -23.93 -22.68 -1.31
CA GLY A 123 -25.38 -22.79 -1.09
C GLY A 123 -26.19 -22.29 -2.29
N GLY A 124 -25.82 -21.13 -2.85
CA GLY A 124 -26.44 -20.57 -4.04
C GLY A 124 -26.28 -21.45 -5.28
N LEU A 125 -25.08 -22.00 -5.50
CA LEU A 125 -24.83 -22.93 -6.62
C LEU A 125 -25.65 -24.22 -6.50
N ILE A 126 -25.75 -24.81 -5.31
CA ILE A 126 -26.55 -26.02 -5.09
C ILE A 126 -28.04 -25.77 -5.34
N LEU A 127 -28.57 -24.62 -4.90
CA LEU A 127 -29.96 -24.23 -5.17
C LEU A 127 -30.20 -23.96 -6.66
N GLY A 128 -29.24 -23.32 -7.33
CA GLY A 128 -29.30 -23.07 -8.77
C GLY A 128 -29.25 -24.33 -9.62
N PHE A 129 -28.44 -25.34 -9.24
CA PHE A 129 -28.38 -26.63 -9.91
C PHE A 129 -29.59 -27.55 -9.65
N ARG A 130 -30.35 -27.29 -8.58
CA ARG A 130 -31.54 -28.05 -8.23
C ARG A 130 -32.82 -27.53 -8.90
N THR A 131 -32.73 -26.42 -9.63
CA THR A 131 -33.82 -25.84 -10.42
C THR A 131 -33.59 -26.15 -11.89
#